data_AF-A0A3E2NW50-F1
#
_entry.id   AF-A0A3E2NW50-F1
#
_cell.length_a   1.000
_cell.length_b   1.000
_cell.length_c   1.000
_cell.angle_alpha   90.00
_cell.angle_beta   90.00
_cell.angle_gamma   90.00
#
_symmetry.space_group_name_H-M   'P 1'
#
loop_
_entity.id
_entity.type
_entity.pdbx_description
1 polymer ?
#
loop_
_entity_poly.entity_id
_entity_poly.type
_entity_poly.pdbx_seq_one_letter_code
_entity_poly.pdbx_strand_id
1 'polypeptide(L)'
;MKRLHEIMNIKSNLRNQGFDHTFVMERENIRCLEYGVVISPEEFEIIEIHYCNTLNNDDKCIIYGIELTSYGVKGVLISHYQCYLAGMSIQLWHKFAGILRTMFISGTCRPVNNHLKIVRFHNNPVQQLT
;
A
#
# COMPACT_ATOMS: atom_id res chain seq x y z
N MET A 1 -5.23 21.60 -9.34
CA MET A 1 -6.63 21.23 -8.96
C MET A 1 -7.06 19.82 -9.37
N LYS A 2 -6.54 19.19 -10.44
CA LYS A 2 -7.02 17.87 -10.91
C LYS A 2 -6.83 16.70 -9.91
N ARG A 3 -5.72 16.67 -9.16
CA ARG A 3 -5.38 15.58 -8.21
C ARG A 3 -6.38 15.41 -7.07
N LEU A 4 -6.71 16.51 -6.38
CA LEU A 4 -7.61 16.47 -5.22
C LEU A 4 -8.97 15.91 -5.64
N HIS A 5 -9.44 16.30 -6.83
CA HIS A 5 -10.72 15.83 -7.38
C HIS A 5 -10.72 14.32 -7.66
N GLU A 6 -9.64 13.78 -8.23
CA GLU A 6 -9.52 12.35 -8.51
C GLU A 6 -9.49 11.52 -7.22
N ILE A 7 -8.67 11.92 -6.24
CA ILE A 7 -8.63 11.26 -4.93
C ILE A 7 -10.00 11.31 -4.26
N MET A 8 -10.67 12.45 -4.30
CA MET A 8 -12.02 12.59 -3.74
C MET A 8 -13.03 11.68 -4.45
N ASN A 9 -12.95 11.57 -5.78
CA ASN A 9 -13.85 10.70 -6.54
C ASN A 9 -13.65 9.21 -6.17
N ILE A 10 -12.39 8.75 -6.11
CA ILE A 10 -12.07 7.38 -5.70
C ILE A 10 -12.56 7.12 -4.27
N LYS A 11 -12.31 8.05 -3.33
CA LYS A 11 -12.80 7.92 -1.95
C LYS A 11 -14.32 7.85 -1.88
N SER A 12 -15.03 8.69 -2.65
CA SER A 12 -16.49 8.67 -2.70
C SER A 12 -17.03 7.37 -3.27
N ASN A 13 -16.41 6.83 -4.32
CA ASN A 13 -16.79 5.54 -4.88
C ASN A 13 -16.56 4.39 -3.90
N LEU A 14 -15.43 4.40 -3.19
CA LEU A 14 -15.16 3.42 -2.13
C LEU A 14 -16.17 3.55 -0.97
N ARG A 15 -16.52 4.76 -0.55
CA ARG A 15 -17.59 4.97 0.45
C ARG A 15 -18.94 4.43 0.01
N ASN A 16 -19.32 4.64 -1.26
CA ASN A 16 -20.55 4.06 -1.80
C ASN A 16 -20.55 2.51 -1.80
N GLN A 17 -19.37 1.89 -1.70
CA GLN A 17 -19.17 0.45 -1.59
C GLN A 17 -19.02 -0.03 -0.13
N GLY A 18 -19.17 0.86 0.87
CA GLY A 18 -19.11 0.54 2.29
C GLY A 18 -17.72 0.67 2.93
N PHE A 19 -16.73 1.26 2.24
CA PHE A 19 -15.42 1.57 2.82
C PHE A 19 -15.48 2.89 3.61
N ASP A 20 -16.04 2.83 4.81
CA ASP A 20 -16.39 4.02 5.59
C ASP A 20 -15.28 4.54 6.53
N HIS A 21 -14.31 3.68 6.85
CA HIS A 21 -13.21 4.00 7.75
C HIS A 21 -11.99 4.55 7.02
N THR A 22 -11.15 5.28 7.75
CA THR A 22 -9.90 5.85 7.25
C THR A 22 -8.74 5.21 7.97
N PHE A 23 -7.85 4.59 7.20
CA PHE A 23 -6.64 3.98 7.70
C PHE A 23 -5.41 4.78 7.30
N VAL A 24 -4.44 4.82 8.21
CA VAL A 24 -3.09 5.34 7.94
C VAL A 24 -2.07 4.24 8.11
N MET A 25 -1.03 4.29 7.28
CA MET A 25 0.09 3.37 7.37
C MET A 25 1.09 3.86 8.42
N GLU A 26 1.48 2.97 9.31
CA GLU A 26 2.60 3.18 10.24
C GLU A 26 3.76 2.23 9.87
N ARG A 27 4.82 2.18 10.70
CA ARG A 27 5.99 1.33 10.40
C ARG A 27 5.69 -0.16 10.40
N GLU A 28 4.86 -0.62 11.34
CA GLU A 28 4.66 -2.06 11.58
C GLU A 28 3.22 -2.53 11.28
N ASN A 29 2.29 -1.59 11.23
CA ASN A 29 0.85 -1.82 11.25
C ASN A 29 0.12 -0.68 10.52
N ILE A 30 -1.21 -0.81 10.41
CA ILE A 30 -2.08 0.29 10.00
C ILE A 30 -2.89 0.76 11.21
N ARG A 31 -3.32 2.02 11.21
CA ARG A 31 -4.15 2.57 12.28
C ARG A 31 -5.46 3.09 11.72
N CYS A 32 -6.56 2.70 12.34
CA CYS A 32 -7.87 3.31 12.09
C CYS A 32 -7.92 4.68 12.78
N LEU A 33 -8.19 5.74 12.03
CA LEU A 33 -8.22 7.09 12.58
C LEU A 33 -9.46 7.35 13.43
N GLU A 34 -10.58 6.72 13.10
CA GLU A 34 -11.86 6.91 13.79
C GLU A 34 -11.84 6.36 15.22
N TYR A 35 -11.21 5.19 15.40
CA TYR A 35 -11.18 4.50 16.70
C TYR A 35 -9.81 4.51 17.38
N GLY A 36 -8.76 4.99 16.68
CA GLY A 36 -7.39 4.96 17.19
C GLY A 36 -6.82 3.55 17.35
N VAL A 37 -7.47 2.54 16.77
CA VAL A 37 -7.09 1.13 16.90
C VAL A 37 -5.96 0.83 15.93
N VAL A 38 -4.94 0.12 16.42
CA VAL A 38 -3.83 -0.40 15.64
C VAL A 38 -4.20 -1.80 15.14
N ILE A 39 -3.99 -2.04 13.85
CA ILE A 39 -4.33 -3.29 13.16
C ILE A 39 -3.06 -3.89 12.57
N SER A 40 -2.81 -5.15 12.92
CA SER A 40 -1.65 -5.90 12.45
C SER A 40 -1.81 -6.30 10.98
N PRO A 41 -0.71 -6.54 10.22
CA PRO A 41 -0.78 -6.98 8.82
C PRO A 41 -1.61 -8.25 8.55
N GLU A 42 -1.80 -9.08 9.57
CA GLU A 42 -2.54 -10.35 9.53
C GLU A 42 -4.06 -10.14 9.72
N GLU A 43 -4.46 -8.97 10.22
CA GLU A 43 -5.85 -8.66 10.62
C GLU A 43 -6.63 -7.91 9.54
N PHE A 44 -6.05 -7.75 8.34
CA PHE A 44 -6.71 -7.10 7.22
C PHE A 44 -6.33 -7.69 5.88
N GLU A 45 -7.22 -7.55 4.90
CA GLU A 45 -6.99 -7.87 3.51
C GLU A 45 -7.16 -6.64 2.62
N ILE A 46 -6.41 -6.62 1.51
CA ILE A 46 -6.51 -5.57 0.50
C ILE A 46 -7.52 -6.05 -0.54
N ILE A 47 -8.66 -5.38 -0.61
CA ILE A 47 -9.79 -5.75 -1.48
C ILE A 47 -9.71 -5.00 -2.81
N GLU A 48 -9.35 -3.72 -2.76
CA GLU A 48 -9.28 -2.85 -3.94
C GLU A 48 -7.99 -2.04 -3.96
N ILE A 49 -7.52 -1.74 -5.17
CA ILE A 49 -6.31 -0.94 -5.40
C ILE A 49 -6.59 0.05 -6.52
N HIS A 50 -6.40 1.34 -6.25
CA HIS A 50 -6.58 2.43 -7.20
C HIS A 50 -5.29 3.23 -7.29
N TYR A 51 -4.72 3.32 -8.49
CA TYR A 51 -3.51 4.09 -8.76
C TYR A 51 -3.89 5.51 -9.18
N CYS A 52 -3.49 6.51 -8.39
CA CYS A 52 -3.61 7.91 -8.79
C CYS A 52 -2.29 8.33 -9.45
N ASN A 53 -2.29 8.35 -10.77
CA ASN A 53 -1.18 8.85 -11.57
C ASN A 53 -1.51 10.26 -12.05
N THR A 54 -0.84 11.27 -11.48
CA THR A 54 -0.78 12.57 -12.15
C THR A 54 0.24 12.53 -13.29
N LEU A 55 0.01 13.32 -14.34
CA LEU A 55 0.90 13.46 -15.51
C LEU A 55 2.35 13.84 -15.15
N ASN A 56 2.58 14.38 -13.95
CA ASN A 56 3.92 14.62 -13.41
C ASN A 56 4.30 13.51 -12.43
N ASN A 57 5.47 12.91 -12.67
CA ASN A 57 5.93 11.62 -12.13
C ASN A 57 6.19 11.63 -10.60
N ASP A 58 6.27 12.81 -9.98
CA ASP A 58 6.78 12.99 -8.60
C ASP A 58 5.74 12.75 -7.50
N ASP A 59 4.47 12.57 -7.87
CA ASP A 59 3.35 12.70 -6.93
C ASP A 59 2.35 11.53 -6.96
N LYS A 60 2.83 10.34 -7.32
CA LYS A 60 2.04 9.11 -7.35
C LYS A 60 1.56 8.73 -5.95
N CYS A 61 0.26 8.44 -5.82
CA CYS A 61 -0.28 7.78 -4.64
C CYS A 61 -1.10 6.55 -5.02
N ILE A 62 -1.19 5.63 -4.07
CA ILE A 62 -1.98 4.40 -4.19
C ILE A 62 -3.05 4.48 -3.11
N ILE A 63 -4.29 4.23 -3.51
CA ILE A 63 -5.44 4.17 -2.62
C ILE A 63 -5.84 2.70 -2.52
N TYR A 64 -5.89 2.18 -1.30
CA TYR A 64 -6.28 0.82 -0.99
C TYR A 64 -7.66 0.80 -0.36
N GLY A 65 -8.53 -0.06 -0.86
CA GLY A 65 -9.70 -0.54 -0.12
C GLY A 65 -9.26 -1.70 0.75
N ILE A 66 -9.40 -1.56 2.06
CA ILE A 66 -8.99 -2.54 3.06
C ILE A 66 -10.23 -3.07 3.77
N GLU A 67 -10.25 -4.37 4.04
CA GLU A 67 -11.25 -5.03 4.89
C GLU A 67 -10.53 -5.71 6.05
N LEU A 68 -10.97 -5.43 7.28
CA LEU A 68 -10.50 -6.13 8.46
C LEU A 68 -11.08 -7.54 8.45
N THR A 69 -10.22 -8.53 8.71
CA THR A 69 -10.65 -9.93 8.84
C THR A 69 -11.59 -10.10 10.03
N SER A 70 -11.43 -9.25 11.04
CA SER A 70 -12.33 -9.14 12.18
C SER A 70 -13.51 -8.22 11.85
N TYR A 71 -14.73 -8.75 11.99
CA TYR A 71 -16.00 -8.01 11.90
C TYR A 71 -16.34 -7.36 10.55
N GLY A 72 -15.59 -7.65 9.47
CA GLY A 72 -15.89 -7.17 8.11
C GLY A 72 -15.82 -5.65 7.96
N VAL A 73 -15.04 -4.99 8.83
CA VAL A 73 -14.92 -3.52 8.84
C VAL A 73 -14.11 -3.08 7.63
N LYS A 74 -14.66 -2.19 6.81
CA LYS A 74 -14.03 -1.73 5.56
C LYS A 74 -13.61 -0.27 5.62
N GLY A 75 -12.49 0.05 4.99
CA GLY A 75 -12.02 1.42 4.92
C GLY A 75 -10.94 1.67 3.89
N VAL A 76 -10.53 2.92 3.80
CA VAL A 76 -9.63 3.42 2.78
C VAL A 76 -8.28 3.78 3.39
N LEU A 77 -7.20 3.28 2.79
CA LEU A 77 -5.83 3.69 3.11
C LEU A 77 -5.22 4.40 1.91
N ILE A 78 -4.71 5.61 2.12
CA ILE A 78 -3.98 6.36 1.09
C ILE A 78 -2.50 6.28 1.44
N SER A 79 -1.71 5.72 0.53
CA SER A 79 -0.26 5.62 0.67
C SER A 79 0.44 6.40 -0.42
N HIS A 80 1.43 7.19 -0.01
CA HIS A 80 2.34 7.88 -0.92
C HIS A 80 3.61 7.05 -1.09
N TYR A 81 4.28 7.17 -2.24
CA TYR A 81 5.53 6.43 -2.46
C TYR A 81 6.59 6.71 -1.38
N GLN A 82 6.60 7.94 -0.86
CA GLN A 82 7.47 8.38 0.23
C GLN A 82 7.23 7.60 1.54
N CYS A 83 6.02 7.10 1.79
CA CYS A 83 5.72 6.29 2.97
C CYS A 83 6.53 4.98 2.98
N TYR A 84 6.81 4.42 1.80
CA TYR A 84 7.62 3.21 1.65
C TYR A 84 9.13 3.46 1.88
N LEU A 85 9.59 4.71 1.72
CA LEU A 85 10.99 5.09 1.92
C LEU A 85 11.33 5.31 3.39
N ALA A 86 10.33 5.56 4.24
CA ALA A 86 10.50 5.79 5.69
C ALA A 86 10.80 4.51 6.50
N GLY A 87 10.86 3.36 5.82
CA GLY A 87 11.06 2.04 6.41
C GLY A 87 9.75 1.43 6.90
N MET A 88 9.54 0.15 6.58
CA MET A 88 8.40 -0.64 7.05
C MET A 88 8.89 -1.99 7.55
N SER A 89 8.12 -2.60 8.45
CA SER A 89 8.34 -3.98 8.86
C SER A 89 8.26 -4.92 7.65
N ILE A 90 8.96 -6.04 7.73
CA ILE A 90 8.99 -7.04 6.66
C ILE A 90 7.59 -7.61 6.41
N GLN A 91 6.79 -7.79 7.46
CA GLN A 91 5.41 -8.30 7.37
C GLN A 91 4.50 -7.34 6.61
N LEU A 92 4.54 -6.04 6.97
CA LEU A 92 3.77 -5.01 6.29
C LEU A 92 4.25 -4.86 4.84
N TRP A 93 5.56 -4.85 4.62
CA TRP A 93 6.14 -4.81 3.28
C TRP A 93 5.67 -6.00 2.44
N HIS A 94 5.66 -7.22 2.97
CA HIS A 94 5.21 -8.40 2.23
C HIS A 94 3.76 -8.27 1.75
N LYS A 95 2.87 -7.69 2.57
CA LYS A 95 1.46 -7.44 2.21
C LYS A 95 1.33 -6.47 1.02
N PHE A 96 2.12 -5.39 1.00
CA PHE A 96 2.08 -4.37 -0.06
C PHE A 96 3.03 -4.64 -1.25
N ALA A 97 4.07 -5.45 -1.08
CA ALA A 97 5.11 -5.69 -2.08
C ALA A 97 4.63 -6.47 -3.30
N GLY A 98 3.66 -7.37 -3.12
CA GLY A 98 2.99 -8.04 -4.24
C GLY A 98 2.39 -7.05 -5.23
N ILE A 99 1.93 -5.90 -4.72
CA ILE A 99 1.27 -4.83 -5.48
C ILE A 99 2.31 -3.88 -6.09
N LEU A 100 3.40 -3.58 -5.38
CA LEU A 100 4.48 -2.75 -5.92
C LEU A 100 5.17 -3.44 -7.11
N ARG A 101 5.28 -4.78 -7.10
CA ARG A 101 5.91 -5.56 -8.18
C ARG A 101 5.26 -5.36 -9.55
N THR A 102 3.94 -5.26 -9.63
CA THR A 102 3.20 -5.00 -10.87
C THR A 102 3.47 -3.60 -11.43
N MET A 103 3.86 -2.65 -10.58
CA MET A 103 4.21 -1.29 -10.99
C MET A 103 5.61 -1.19 -11.60
N PHE A 104 6.53 -2.10 -11.27
CA PHE A 104 7.93 -2.06 -11.72
C PHE A 104 8.15 -2.58 -13.15
N ILE A 105 7.19 -3.33 -13.73
CA ILE A 105 7.34 -3.90 -15.08
C ILE A 105 7.04 -2.84 -16.17
N SER A 106 6.38 -1.72 -15.84
CA SER A 106 6.05 -0.64 -16.80
C SER A 106 7.13 0.46 -16.94
N GLY A 107 8.32 0.28 -16.36
CA GLY A 107 9.54 0.95 -16.85
C GLY A 107 9.71 2.46 -16.61
N THR A 108 9.14 3.08 -15.58
CA THR A 108 9.26 4.56 -15.39
C THR A 108 9.96 5.06 -14.11
N CYS A 109 10.58 4.20 -13.30
CA CYS A 109 11.44 4.66 -12.20
C CYS A 109 12.92 4.44 -12.53
N ARG A 110 13.62 5.50 -12.97
CA ARG A 110 15.08 5.55 -12.87
C ARG A 110 15.43 5.76 -11.39
N PRO A 111 16.31 4.94 -10.80
CA PRO A 111 16.71 5.12 -9.40
C PRO A 111 17.49 6.44 -9.28
N VAL A 112 16.95 7.40 -8.54
CA VAL A 112 17.72 8.57 -8.09
C VAL A 112 18.43 8.16 -6.81
N ASN A 113 19.75 8.00 -6.93
CA ASN A 113 20.74 7.91 -5.86
C ASN A 113 20.69 6.71 -4.88
N ASN A 114 21.43 5.67 -5.26
CA ASN A 114 22.64 5.19 -4.57
C ASN A 114 22.62 4.68 -3.12
N HIS A 115 21.51 4.17 -2.56
CA HIS A 115 21.60 3.23 -1.42
C HIS A 115 20.56 2.10 -1.37
N LEU A 116 19.57 2.07 -2.27
CA LEU A 116 18.67 0.93 -2.39
C LEU A 116 19.29 -0.13 -3.30
N LYS A 117 20.10 -1.02 -2.71
CA LYS A 117 20.34 -2.34 -3.29
C LYS A 117 18.96 -2.99 -3.46
N ILE A 118 18.51 -3.12 -4.69
CA ILE A 118 17.39 -3.99 -5.04
C ILE A 118 17.79 -5.38 -4.53
N VAL A 119 17.25 -5.79 -3.39
CA VAL A 119 17.37 -7.16 -2.91
C VAL A 119 16.50 -8.00 -3.85
N ARG A 120 17.12 -8.46 -4.94
CA ARG A 120 16.59 -9.60 -5.69
C ARG A 120 16.73 -10.80 -4.76
N PHE A 121 15.67 -11.13 -4.03
CA PHE A 121 15.55 -12.44 -3.39
C PHE A 121 15.55 -13.47 -4.52
N HIS A 122 16.71 -14.07 -4.79
CA HIS A 122 16.75 -15.38 -5.42
C HIS A 122 16.11 -16.33 -4.41
N ASN A 123 14.95 -16.87 -4.76
CA ASN A 123 14.42 -18.06 -4.10
C ASN A 123 15.46 -19.16 -4.26
N ASN A 124 16.30 -19.34 -3.24
CA ASN A 124 17.23 -20.45 -3.17
C ASN A 124 16.41 -21.63 -2.61
N PRO A 125 16.10 -22.68 -3.39
CA PRO A 125 15.49 -23.86 -2.83
C PRO A 125 16.49 -24.49 -1.87
N VAL A 126 16.08 -24.57 -0.61
CA VAL A 126 16.78 -25.31 0.45
C VAL A 126 17.12 -26.69 -0.08
N GLN A 127 18.40 -26.94 -0.35
CA GLN A 127 18.93 -28.29 -0.50
C GLN A 127 18.85 -28.93 0.89
N GLN A 128 17.83 -29.76 1.10
CA GLN A 128 17.89 -30.79 2.13
C GLN A 128 18.91 -31.84 1.67
N LEU A 129 20.10 -31.81 2.27
CA LEU A 129 21.00 -32.96 2.29
C LEU A 129 20.40 -34.01 3.24
N THR A 130 20.01 -35.15 2.69
CA THR A 130 19.99 -36.44 3.39
C THR A 130 20.78 -37.43 2.54
#